data_AF-A0A832LUP4-F1
#
_entry.id   AF-A0A832LUP4-F1
#
_cell.length_a   1.000
_cell.length_b   1.000
_cell.length_c   1.000
_cell.angle_alpha   90.00
_cell.angle_beta   90.00
_cell.angle_gamma   90.00
#
_symmetry.space_group_name_H-M   'P 1'
#
loop_
_entity.id
_entity.type
_entity.pdbx_description
1 polymer ?
#
loop_
_entity_poly.entity_id
_entity_poly.type
_entity_poly.pdbx_seq_one_letter_code
_entity_poly.pdbx_strand_id
1 'polypeptide(L)'
;TICQELYLLAKQHCAYERALHWLELCHHWNAAAIQRRKEDESSRQMMLETIAKMSRSHEDFRRQIHELEAIIEDQRREIRRLVLELAAKAPLPEPSVPATPIVATRELIQTAGNRLDNAAWFDHVLQRMDLILPGFVEALASRFPALSSMELLICALLRLQMRSKEIAELLGVTPKTVNRHREHIRAKCSIGRGVNLVTYLNSIA
;
A
#
# COMPACT_ATOMS: atom_id res chain seq x y z
N THR A 1 -11.28 55.38 -11.11
CA THR A 1 -11.63 55.98 -12.41
C THR A 1 -12.95 56.73 -12.31
N ILE A 2 -14.10 56.05 -12.16
CA ILE A 2 -15.43 56.72 -12.10
C ILE A 2 -15.55 57.74 -10.95
N CYS A 3 -15.20 57.37 -9.71
CA CYS A 3 -15.31 58.31 -8.58
C CYS A 3 -14.32 59.50 -8.66
N GLN A 4 -13.18 59.33 -9.34
CA GLN A 4 -12.23 60.42 -9.63
C GLN A 4 -12.77 61.36 -10.71
N GLU A 5 -13.43 60.83 -11.73
CA GLU A 5 -14.11 61.62 -12.76
C GLU A 5 -15.28 62.41 -12.18
N LEU A 6 -16.08 61.79 -11.30
CA LEU A 6 -17.18 62.45 -10.59
C LEU A 6 -16.69 63.54 -9.61
N TYR A 7 -15.54 63.33 -8.96
CA TYR A 7 -14.86 64.35 -8.16
C TYR A 7 -14.41 65.55 -9.03
N LEU A 8 -13.78 65.30 -10.17
CA LEU A 8 -13.32 66.35 -11.09
C LEU A 8 -14.50 67.16 -11.67
N LEU A 9 -15.59 66.49 -12.04
CA LEU A 9 -16.84 67.13 -12.48
C LEU A 9 -17.46 67.99 -11.37
N ALA A 10 -17.58 67.47 -10.14
CA ALA A 10 -18.13 68.24 -9.01
C ALA A 10 -17.26 69.46 -8.67
N LYS A 11 -15.93 69.35 -8.85
CA LYS A 11 -14.97 70.44 -8.67
C LYS A 11 -15.11 71.53 -9.75
N GLN A 12 -15.36 71.15 -11.01
CA GLN A 12 -15.60 72.10 -12.11
C GLN A 12 -16.89 72.90 -11.94
N HIS A 13 -17.92 72.33 -11.31
CA HIS A 13 -19.20 72.99 -11.02
C HIS A 13 -19.24 73.74 -9.67
N CYS A 14 -18.11 73.94 -8.98
CA CYS A 14 -18.01 74.56 -7.65
C CYS A 14 -18.90 73.91 -6.58
N ALA A 15 -19.26 72.63 -6.73
CA ALA A 15 -20.09 71.88 -5.78
C ALA A 15 -19.21 71.16 -4.75
N TYR A 16 -18.67 71.92 -3.79
CA TYR A 16 -17.67 71.46 -2.83
C TYR A 16 -18.14 70.28 -1.94
N GLU A 17 -19.41 70.27 -1.51
CA GLU A 17 -19.96 69.17 -0.69
C GLU A 17 -19.97 67.84 -1.43
N ARG A 18 -20.38 67.85 -2.72
CA ARG A 18 -20.36 66.65 -3.56
C ARG A 18 -18.94 66.19 -3.86
N ALA A 19 -18.03 67.13 -4.09
CA ALA A 19 -16.62 66.81 -4.30
C ALA A 19 -16.00 66.14 -3.06
N LEU A 20 -16.27 66.66 -1.86
CA LEU A 20 -15.81 66.06 -0.60
C LEU A 20 -16.36 64.64 -0.42
N HIS A 21 -17.66 64.44 -0.64
CA HIS A 21 -18.28 63.12 -0.55
C HIS A 21 -17.63 62.09 -1.49
N TRP A 22 -17.38 62.44 -2.75
CA TRP A 22 -16.72 61.54 -3.70
C TRP A 22 -15.26 61.26 -3.34
N LEU A 23 -14.56 62.24 -2.77
CA LEU A 23 -13.18 62.09 -2.29
C LEU A 23 -13.11 61.12 -1.10
N GLU A 24 -13.96 61.31 -0.10
CA GLU A 24 -14.06 60.43 1.08
C GLU A 24 -14.40 59.00 0.67
N LEU A 25 -15.37 58.84 -0.25
CA LEU A 25 -15.74 57.54 -0.78
C LEU A 25 -14.56 56.88 -1.50
N CYS A 26 -13.84 57.60 -2.37
CA CYS A 26 -12.61 57.09 -3.02
C CYS A 26 -11.57 56.62 -1.99
N HIS A 27 -11.30 57.43 -0.97
CA HIS A 27 -10.32 57.09 0.06
C HIS A 27 -10.76 55.84 0.84
N HIS A 28 -12.03 55.72 1.20
CA HIS A 28 -12.57 54.55 1.88
C HIS A 28 -12.41 53.27 1.04
N TRP A 29 -12.83 53.29 -0.22
CA TRP A 29 -12.71 52.12 -1.10
C TRP A 29 -11.25 51.76 -1.40
N ASN A 30 -10.38 52.76 -1.60
CA ASN A 30 -8.95 52.51 -1.78
C ASN A 30 -8.32 51.90 -0.52
N ALA A 31 -8.64 52.42 0.67
CA ALA A 31 -8.17 51.86 1.93
C ALA A 31 -8.65 50.41 2.12
N ALA A 32 -9.93 50.14 1.85
CA ALA A 32 -10.49 48.78 1.90
C ALA A 32 -9.83 47.84 0.88
N ALA A 33 -9.57 48.31 -0.34
CA ALA A 33 -8.90 47.53 -1.38
C ALA A 33 -7.42 47.25 -1.08
N ILE A 34 -6.73 48.15 -0.37
CA ILE A 34 -5.37 47.90 0.14
C ILE A 34 -5.42 46.83 1.23
N GLN A 35 -6.41 46.90 2.13
CA GLN A 35 -6.51 45.94 3.23
C GLN A 35 -6.86 44.53 2.77
N ARG A 36 -7.81 44.38 1.85
CA ARG A 36 -8.10 43.07 1.23
C ARG A 36 -6.87 42.48 0.55
N ARG A 37 -6.09 43.31 -0.15
CA ARG A 37 -4.84 42.84 -0.78
C ARG A 37 -3.82 42.36 0.25
N LYS A 38 -3.65 43.06 1.37
CA LYS A 38 -2.77 42.63 2.46
C LYS A 38 -3.26 41.36 3.14
N GLU A 39 -4.57 41.22 3.35
CA GLU A 39 -5.18 40.02 3.92
C GLU A 39 -5.00 38.82 2.98
N ASP A 40 -5.20 39.00 1.69
CA ASP A 40 -4.97 37.98 0.67
C ASP A 40 -3.47 37.60 0.59
N GLU A 41 -2.56 38.57 0.63
CA GLU A 41 -1.11 38.34 0.66
C GLU A 41 -0.69 37.59 1.93
N SER A 42 -1.22 37.99 3.09
CA SER A 42 -0.97 37.32 4.36
C SER A 42 -1.51 35.88 4.36
N SER A 43 -2.70 35.67 3.79
CA SER A 43 -3.31 34.35 3.64
C SER A 43 -2.51 33.46 2.68
N ARG A 44 -2.05 34.01 1.56
CA ARG A 44 -1.15 33.31 0.61
C ARG A 44 0.16 32.94 1.26
N GLN A 45 0.74 33.84 2.05
CA GLN A 45 2.00 33.59 2.76
C GLN A 45 1.83 32.48 3.80
N MET A 46 0.74 32.49 4.57
CA MET A 46 0.40 31.42 5.51
C MET A 46 0.21 30.06 4.81
N MET A 47 -0.43 30.05 3.64
CA MET A 47 -0.58 28.83 2.83
C MET A 47 0.78 28.31 2.35
N LEU A 48 1.65 29.18 1.83
CA LEU A 48 2.99 28.81 1.38
C LEU A 48 3.85 28.26 2.54
N GLU A 49 3.78 28.88 3.71
CA GLU A 49 4.46 28.39 4.91
C GLU A 49 3.94 27.02 5.35
N THR A 50 2.62 26.81 5.27
CA THR A 50 2.00 25.53 5.62
C THR A 50 2.45 24.44 4.65
N ILE A 51 2.45 24.73 3.34
CA ILE A 51 2.96 23.82 2.31
C ILE A 51 4.44 23.51 2.58
N ALA A 52 5.27 24.51 2.84
CA ALA A 52 6.70 24.32 3.13
C ALA A 52 6.94 23.48 4.39
N LYS A 53 6.16 23.68 5.46
CA LYS A 53 6.22 22.86 6.68
C LYS A 53 5.85 21.40 6.37
N MET A 54 4.78 21.18 5.61
CA MET A 54 4.31 19.85 5.24
C MET A 54 5.31 19.13 4.34
N SER A 55 5.94 19.84 3.38
CA SER A 55 7.03 19.31 2.54
C SER A 55 8.23 18.88 3.36
N ARG A 56 8.66 19.68 4.36
CA ARG A 56 9.76 19.31 5.28
C ARG A 56 9.45 18.04 6.06
N SER A 57 8.26 17.96 6.69
CA SER A 57 7.85 16.75 7.40
C SER A 57 7.80 15.54 6.47
N HIS A 58 7.32 15.70 5.24
CA HIS A 58 7.32 14.62 4.25
C HIS A 58 8.74 14.18 3.86
N GLU A 59 9.68 15.11 3.69
CA GLU A 59 11.09 14.79 3.46
C GLU A 59 11.71 14.02 4.64
N ASP A 60 11.40 14.42 5.87
CA ASP A 60 11.88 13.73 7.08
C ASP A 60 11.33 12.30 7.17
N PHE A 61 10.04 12.10 6.90
CA PHE A 61 9.46 10.74 6.82
C PHE A 61 10.10 9.90 5.71
N ARG A 62 10.39 10.50 4.55
CA ARG A 62 11.08 9.80 3.46
C ARG A 62 12.49 9.38 3.86
N ARG A 63 13.21 10.20 4.62
CA ARG A 63 14.53 9.83 5.17
C ARG A 63 14.41 8.66 6.14
N GLN A 64 13.44 8.70 7.06
CA GLN A 64 13.19 7.59 7.98
C GLN A 64 12.88 6.28 7.26
N ILE A 65 12.06 6.32 6.20
CA ILE A 65 11.79 5.12 5.37
C ILE A 65 13.09 4.57 4.77
N HIS A 66 13.92 5.44 4.18
CA HIS A 66 15.18 5.03 3.57
C HIS A 66 16.17 4.48 4.60
N GLU A 67 16.22 5.04 5.82
CA GLU A 67 17.04 4.51 6.92
C GLU A 67 16.59 3.10 7.33
N LEU A 68 15.28 2.89 7.49
CA LEU A 68 14.73 1.57 7.82
C LEU A 68 14.99 0.54 6.72
N GLU A 69 14.87 0.93 5.46
CA GLU A 69 15.19 0.07 4.32
C GLU A 69 16.67 -0.34 4.32
N ALA A 70 17.59 0.59 4.63
CA ALA A 70 19.01 0.29 4.75
C ALA A 70 19.29 -0.70 5.90
N ILE A 71 18.62 -0.53 7.05
CA ILE A 71 18.72 -1.46 8.18
C ILE A 71 18.22 -2.85 7.79
N ILE A 72 17.08 -2.95 7.11
CA ILE A 72 16.54 -4.24 6.64
C ILE A 72 17.52 -4.92 5.70
N GLU A 73 18.15 -4.18 4.78
CA GLU A 73 19.09 -4.76 3.83
C GLU A 73 20.39 -5.23 4.51
N ASP A 74 20.84 -4.53 5.54
CA ASP A 74 21.97 -4.96 6.37
C ASP A 74 21.64 -6.21 7.17
N GLN A 75 20.48 -6.25 7.83
CA GLN A 75 19.98 -7.45 8.51
C GLN A 75 19.84 -8.63 7.55
N ARG A 76 19.33 -8.42 6.34
CA ARG A 76 19.28 -9.46 5.29
C ARG A 76 20.66 -9.95 4.91
N ARG A 77 21.66 -9.06 4.83
CA ARG A 77 23.05 -9.42 4.55
C ARG A 77 23.64 -10.27 5.67
N GLU A 78 23.40 -9.90 6.92
CA GLU A 78 23.88 -10.66 8.06
C GLU A 78 23.20 -12.04 8.15
N ILE A 79 21.89 -12.11 7.92
CA ILE A 79 21.17 -13.39 7.81
C ILE A 79 21.78 -14.25 6.70
N ARG A 80 22.04 -13.70 5.50
CA ARG A 80 22.69 -14.42 4.39
C ARG A 80 24.06 -14.95 4.79
N ARG A 81 24.86 -14.14 5.50
CA ARG A 81 26.17 -14.54 5.99
C ARG A 81 26.07 -15.70 6.98
N LEU A 82 25.21 -15.57 8.00
CA LEU A 82 25.01 -16.61 9.02
C LEU A 82 24.49 -17.92 8.41
N VAL A 83 23.59 -17.83 7.42
CA VAL A 83 23.12 -18.99 6.65
C VAL A 83 24.27 -19.64 5.88
N LEU A 84 25.16 -18.87 5.27
CA LEU A 84 26.34 -19.41 4.56
C LEU A 84 27.33 -20.08 5.53
N GLU A 85 27.58 -19.49 6.70
CA GLU A 85 28.44 -20.08 7.75
C GLU A 85 27.85 -21.39 8.30
N LEU A 86 26.52 -21.49 8.43
CA LEU A 86 25.83 -22.72 8.80
C LEU A 86 25.81 -23.76 7.67
N ALA A 87 25.63 -23.30 6.42
CA ALA A 87 25.66 -24.15 5.23
C ALA A 87 27.06 -24.74 4.98
N ALA A 88 28.13 -24.02 5.32
CA ALA A 88 29.51 -24.52 5.22
C ALA A 88 29.80 -25.73 6.14
N LYS A 89 28.94 -26.00 7.14
CA LYS A 89 29.03 -27.19 8.02
C LYS A 89 28.17 -28.38 7.53
N ALA A 90 27.37 -28.22 6.49
CA ALA A 90 26.56 -29.27 5.90
C ALA A 90 27.02 -29.56 4.46
N PRO A 91 27.14 -30.82 4.02
CA PRO A 91 27.35 -31.13 2.60
C PRO A 91 26.15 -30.64 1.77
N LEU A 92 26.43 -29.86 0.73
CA LEU A 92 25.54 -29.15 -0.20
C LEU A 92 24.32 -29.98 -0.68
N PRO A 93 23.16 -29.33 -0.90
CA PRO A 93 22.96 -28.57 -2.15
C PRO A 93 22.63 -27.09 -1.89
N GLU A 94 23.23 -26.22 -2.70
CA GLU A 94 23.05 -24.76 -2.63
C GLU A 94 21.59 -24.34 -2.86
N PRO A 95 21.05 -23.39 -2.07
CA PRO A 95 19.94 -22.56 -2.49
C PRO A 95 20.47 -21.25 -3.09
N SER A 96 20.33 -21.15 -4.42
CA SER A 96 20.28 -19.91 -5.17
C SER A 96 19.27 -18.95 -4.53
N VAL A 97 19.76 -17.83 -4.00
CA VAL A 97 18.90 -16.70 -3.62
C VAL A 97 18.88 -15.71 -4.79
N PRO A 98 17.78 -15.62 -5.56
CA PRO A 98 17.40 -14.37 -6.18
C PRO A 98 16.32 -13.70 -5.34
N ALA A 99 16.58 -12.44 -5.01
CA ALA A 99 15.61 -11.50 -4.51
C ALA A 99 14.38 -11.46 -5.44
N THR A 100 13.30 -12.11 -5.03
CA THR A 100 11.88 -11.77 -5.27
C THR A 100 11.05 -12.95 -4.73
N PRO A 101 9.96 -12.74 -3.98
CA PRO A 101 9.21 -13.83 -3.32
C PRO A 101 8.48 -14.79 -4.27
N ILE A 102 8.63 -14.62 -5.60
CA ILE A 102 7.82 -15.27 -6.63
C ILE A 102 8.62 -16.33 -7.41
N VAL A 103 9.96 -16.25 -7.40
CA VAL A 103 10.82 -17.15 -8.23
C VAL A 103 11.23 -18.41 -7.46
N ALA A 104 11.47 -18.31 -6.14
CA ALA A 104 11.87 -19.45 -5.30
C ALA A 104 10.80 -20.56 -5.23
N THR A 105 9.54 -20.22 -5.42
CA THR A 105 8.44 -21.20 -5.41
C THR A 105 8.36 -21.99 -6.72
N ARG A 106 9.06 -21.58 -7.80
CA ARG A 106 9.03 -22.26 -9.11
C ARG A 106 10.02 -23.42 -9.20
N GLU A 107 11.24 -23.25 -8.66
CA GLU A 107 12.28 -24.28 -8.68
C GLU A 107 12.01 -25.43 -7.69
N LEU A 108 11.38 -25.13 -6.55
CA LEU A 108 11.01 -26.12 -5.52
C LEU A 108 9.86 -27.05 -5.94
N ILE A 109 9.03 -26.64 -6.90
CA ILE A 109 7.87 -27.45 -7.31
C ILE A 109 8.16 -28.30 -8.53
N GLN A 110 9.09 -27.87 -9.38
CA GLN A 110 9.57 -28.69 -10.49
C GLN A 110 10.49 -29.83 -10.02
N THR A 111 11.24 -29.66 -8.95
CA THR A 111 12.12 -30.71 -8.38
C THR A 111 11.34 -31.79 -7.61
N ALA A 112 10.13 -31.49 -7.12
CA ALA A 112 9.27 -32.44 -6.42
C ALA A 112 8.27 -33.18 -7.33
N GLY A 113 8.17 -32.82 -8.60
CA GLY A 113 7.20 -33.41 -9.54
C GLY A 113 7.40 -34.90 -9.83
N ASN A 114 8.49 -35.52 -9.38
CA ASN A 114 8.84 -36.89 -9.78
C ASN A 114 9.03 -37.91 -8.66
N ARG A 115 9.07 -37.57 -7.37
CA ARG A 115 9.23 -38.58 -6.31
C ARG A 115 8.58 -38.15 -4.99
N LEU A 116 7.75 -39.06 -4.46
CA LEU A 116 7.26 -39.18 -3.07
C LEU A 116 5.86 -38.60 -2.78
N ASP A 117 5.07 -39.46 -2.13
CA ASP A 117 3.72 -39.29 -1.58
C ASP A 117 3.21 -37.84 -1.47
N ASN A 118 2.22 -37.52 -2.30
CA ASN A 118 1.58 -36.21 -2.39
C ASN A 118 1.31 -35.58 -1.00
N ALA A 119 0.83 -36.35 -0.02
CA ALA A 119 0.48 -35.86 1.32
C ALA A 119 1.68 -35.32 2.11
N ALA A 120 2.80 -36.04 2.13
CA ALA A 120 3.99 -35.63 2.90
C ALA A 120 4.62 -34.35 2.33
N TRP A 121 4.55 -34.19 1.01
CA TRP A 121 4.97 -32.95 0.35
C TRP A 121 4.10 -31.76 0.76
N PHE A 122 2.76 -31.93 0.78
CA PHE A 122 1.83 -30.86 1.18
C PHE A 122 2.08 -30.42 2.63
N ASP A 123 2.29 -31.36 3.54
CA ASP A 123 2.52 -31.04 4.96
C ASP A 123 3.84 -30.26 5.15
N HIS A 124 4.90 -30.63 4.41
CA HIS A 124 6.17 -29.89 4.43
C HIS A 124 6.03 -28.46 3.89
N VAL A 125 5.23 -28.27 2.84
CA VAL A 125 4.95 -26.95 2.29
C VAL A 125 4.14 -26.11 3.28
N LEU A 126 3.13 -26.70 3.94
CA LEU A 126 2.33 -26.00 4.95
C LEU A 126 3.16 -25.56 6.15
N GLN A 127 4.05 -26.42 6.66
CA GLN A 127 4.98 -26.05 7.74
C GLN A 127 5.87 -24.87 7.36
N ARG A 128 6.33 -24.80 6.11
CA ARG A 128 7.10 -23.65 5.61
C ARG A 128 6.25 -22.40 5.44
N MET A 129 4.98 -22.55 5.08
CA MET A 129 4.03 -21.44 4.98
C MET A 129 3.75 -20.82 6.34
N ASP A 130 3.75 -21.59 7.43
CA ASP A 130 3.63 -21.05 8.79
C ASP A 130 4.79 -20.12 9.20
N LEU A 131 6.00 -20.31 8.64
CA LEU A 131 7.10 -19.36 8.85
C LEU A 131 6.84 -18.00 8.18
N ILE A 132 6.08 -17.98 7.07
CA ILE A 132 5.77 -16.77 6.31
C ILE A 132 4.48 -16.11 6.81
N LEU A 133 3.51 -16.94 7.23
CA LEU A 133 2.18 -16.56 7.69
C LEU A 133 1.92 -17.15 9.09
N PRO A 134 2.57 -16.61 10.14
CA PRO A 134 2.50 -17.19 11.48
C PRO A 134 1.05 -17.28 11.98
N GLY A 135 0.63 -18.50 12.36
CA GLY A 135 -0.67 -18.77 12.95
C GLY A 135 -1.85 -18.78 11.96
N PHE A 136 -1.64 -18.48 10.68
CA PHE A 136 -2.74 -18.45 9.70
C PHE A 136 -3.24 -19.85 9.34
N VAL A 137 -2.34 -20.79 9.04
CA VAL A 137 -2.73 -22.16 8.65
C VAL A 137 -3.41 -22.85 9.82
N GLU A 138 -2.87 -22.68 11.04
CA GLU A 138 -3.45 -23.22 12.27
C GLU A 138 -4.83 -22.61 12.58
N ALA A 139 -5.00 -21.30 12.45
CA ALA A 139 -6.30 -20.63 12.60
C ALA A 139 -7.32 -21.11 11.55
N LEU A 140 -6.87 -21.37 10.32
CA LEU A 140 -7.75 -21.85 9.26
C LEU A 140 -8.14 -23.31 9.45
N ALA A 141 -7.19 -24.16 9.85
CA ALA A 141 -7.42 -25.58 10.13
C ALA A 141 -8.33 -25.79 11.34
N SER A 142 -8.15 -25.00 12.41
CA SER A 142 -9.01 -25.05 13.60
C SER A 142 -10.44 -24.56 13.31
N ARG A 143 -10.59 -23.51 12.49
CA ARG A 143 -11.90 -22.95 12.14
C ARG A 143 -12.66 -23.79 11.11
N PHE A 144 -11.95 -24.46 10.20
CA PHE A 144 -12.55 -25.26 9.13
C PHE A 144 -11.85 -26.63 9.01
N PRO A 145 -12.13 -27.58 9.92
CA PRO A 145 -11.50 -28.90 9.91
C PRO A 145 -11.88 -29.77 8.71
N ALA A 146 -12.91 -29.38 7.94
CA ALA A 146 -13.33 -30.07 6.72
C ALA A 146 -12.48 -29.73 5.49
N LEU A 147 -11.56 -28.77 5.59
CA LEU A 147 -10.63 -28.42 4.52
C LEU A 147 -9.53 -29.49 4.39
N SER A 148 -9.24 -29.88 3.15
CA SER A 148 -8.10 -30.75 2.84
C SER A 148 -6.79 -29.95 2.92
N SER A 149 -5.65 -30.61 3.18
CA SER A 149 -4.31 -30.00 3.12
C SER A 149 -4.06 -29.24 1.80
N MET A 150 -4.59 -29.75 0.68
CA MET A 150 -4.53 -29.06 -0.62
C MET A 150 -5.34 -27.76 -0.64
N GLU A 151 -6.50 -27.74 0.00
CA GLU A 151 -7.35 -26.56 0.10
C GLU A 151 -6.76 -25.52 1.07
N LEU A 152 -6.16 -25.97 2.18
CA LEU A 152 -5.41 -25.12 3.10
C LEU A 152 -4.23 -24.44 2.40
N LEU A 153 -3.47 -25.20 1.58
CA LEU A 153 -2.38 -24.65 0.79
C LEU A 153 -2.89 -23.59 -0.20
N ILE A 154 -3.98 -23.87 -0.92
CA ILE A 154 -4.57 -22.89 -1.85
C ILE A 154 -5.03 -21.64 -1.09
N CYS A 155 -5.60 -21.76 0.11
CA CYS A 155 -5.96 -20.60 0.94
C CYS A 155 -4.73 -19.78 1.37
N ALA A 156 -3.63 -20.43 1.77
CA ALA A 156 -2.38 -19.74 2.09
C ALA A 156 -1.82 -18.98 0.87
N LEU A 157 -1.80 -19.61 -0.30
CA LEU A 157 -1.37 -18.99 -1.55
C LEU A 157 -2.28 -17.82 -1.98
N LEU A 158 -3.59 -17.93 -1.73
CA LEU A 158 -4.54 -16.84 -1.98
C LEU A 158 -4.32 -15.65 -1.02
N ARG A 159 -3.94 -15.91 0.24
CA ARG A 159 -3.59 -14.85 1.20
C ARG A 159 -2.32 -14.10 0.79
N LEU A 160 -1.36 -14.81 0.17
CA LEU A 160 -0.18 -14.23 -0.49
C LEU A 160 -0.50 -13.46 -1.79
N GLN A 161 -1.77 -13.17 -2.09
CA GLN A 161 -2.24 -12.43 -3.26
C GLN A 161 -1.88 -13.08 -4.61
N MET A 162 -1.66 -14.40 -4.65
CA MET A 162 -1.36 -15.10 -5.90
C MET A 162 -2.62 -15.26 -6.76
N ARG A 163 -2.46 -15.06 -8.07
CA ARG A 163 -3.55 -15.23 -9.04
C ARG A 163 -3.77 -16.71 -9.35
N SER A 164 -4.98 -17.09 -9.73
CA SER A 164 -5.31 -18.50 -10.01
C SER A 164 -4.48 -19.13 -11.13
N LYS A 165 -3.95 -18.33 -12.06
CA LYS A 165 -3.00 -18.79 -13.10
C LYS A 165 -1.63 -19.10 -12.50
N GLU A 166 -1.13 -18.24 -11.62
CA GLU A 166 0.15 -18.44 -10.93
C GLU A 166 0.08 -19.65 -10.00
N ILE A 167 -1.02 -19.81 -9.25
CA ILE A 167 -1.25 -20.99 -8.40
C ILE A 167 -1.31 -22.28 -9.24
N ALA A 168 -1.89 -22.22 -10.43
CA ALA A 168 -2.00 -23.37 -11.33
C ALA A 168 -0.63 -23.80 -11.87
N GLU A 169 0.16 -22.84 -12.37
CA GLU A 169 1.54 -23.05 -12.79
C GLU A 169 2.40 -23.56 -11.64
N LEU A 170 2.18 -23.01 -10.45
CA LEU A 170 2.87 -23.37 -9.23
C LEU A 170 2.62 -24.82 -8.87
N LEU A 171 1.37 -25.26 -8.80
CA LEU A 171 0.99 -26.62 -8.41
C LEU A 171 1.08 -27.65 -9.55
N GLY A 172 1.47 -27.24 -10.77
CA GLY A 172 1.48 -28.11 -11.94
C GLY A 172 0.09 -28.57 -12.39
N VAL A 173 -0.97 -27.82 -12.06
CA VAL A 173 -2.37 -28.14 -12.38
C VAL A 173 -2.96 -27.13 -13.35
N THR A 174 -4.13 -27.41 -13.91
CA THR A 174 -4.83 -26.43 -14.74
C THR A 174 -5.50 -25.34 -13.89
N PRO A 175 -5.65 -24.10 -14.40
CA PRO A 175 -6.38 -23.03 -13.69
C PRO A 175 -7.85 -23.40 -13.43
N LYS A 176 -8.43 -24.28 -14.24
CA LYS A 176 -9.78 -24.85 -14.01
C LYS A 176 -9.82 -25.69 -12.73
N THR A 177 -8.77 -26.48 -12.47
CA THR A 177 -8.64 -27.27 -11.23
C THR A 177 -8.57 -26.35 -10.01
N VAL A 178 -7.77 -25.27 -10.07
CA VAL A 178 -7.68 -24.28 -8.99
C VAL A 178 -9.03 -23.61 -8.72
N ASN A 179 -9.78 -23.25 -9.77
CA ASN A 179 -11.12 -22.68 -9.60
C ASN A 179 -12.09 -23.65 -8.94
N ARG A 180 -12.04 -24.95 -9.28
CA ARG A 180 -12.84 -25.99 -8.62
C ARG A 180 -12.50 -26.07 -7.12
N HIS A 181 -11.22 -26.03 -6.76
CA HIS A 181 -10.84 -25.96 -5.34
C HIS A 181 -11.36 -24.69 -4.66
N ARG A 182 -11.35 -23.53 -5.33
CA ARG A 182 -11.95 -22.30 -4.79
C ARG A 182 -13.46 -22.40 -4.59
N GLU A 183 -14.16 -23.13 -5.44
CA GLU A 183 -15.60 -23.41 -5.26
C GLU A 183 -15.83 -24.32 -4.06
N HIS A 184 -15.03 -25.38 -3.91
CA HIS A 184 -15.10 -26.26 -2.74
C HIS A 184 -14.79 -25.53 -1.44
N ILE A 185 -13.75 -24.68 -1.43
CA ILE A 185 -13.41 -23.83 -0.29
C ILE A 185 -14.59 -22.92 0.06
N ARG A 186 -15.24 -22.29 -0.91
CA ARG A 186 -16.42 -21.45 -0.66
C ARG A 186 -17.58 -22.26 -0.07
N ALA A 187 -17.83 -23.46 -0.58
CA ALA A 187 -18.88 -24.32 -0.06
C ALA A 187 -18.59 -24.77 1.39
N LYS A 188 -17.34 -25.16 1.68
CA LYS A 188 -16.90 -25.63 3.00
C LYS A 188 -16.82 -24.51 4.03
N CYS A 189 -16.39 -23.31 3.64
CA CYS A 189 -16.36 -22.13 4.50
C CYS A 189 -17.70 -21.37 4.55
N SER A 190 -18.75 -21.86 3.87
CA SER A 190 -20.07 -21.23 3.80
C SER A 190 -20.03 -19.76 3.35
N ILE A 191 -19.20 -19.44 2.36
CA ILE A 191 -18.99 -18.07 1.87
C ILE A 191 -20.04 -17.74 0.80
N GLY A 192 -20.80 -16.65 1.01
CA GLY A 192 -21.80 -16.18 0.06
C GLY A 192 -21.19 -15.69 -1.27
N ARG A 193 -21.98 -15.77 -2.36
CA ARG A 193 -21.52 -15.43 -3.72
C ARG A 193 -21.07 -13.96 -3.89
N GLY A 194 -21.49 -13.06 -2.99
CA GLY A 194 -21.11 -11.65 -3.00
C GLY A 194 -19.80 -11.32 -2.27
N VAL A 195 -19.20 -12.29 -1.56
CA VAL A 195 -18.01 -12.04 -0.76
C VAL A 195 -16.75 -12.52 -1.51
N ASN A 196 -15.75 -11.65 -1.60
CA ASN A 196 -14.47 -12.01 -2.16
C ASN A 196 -13.72 -12.96 -1.20
N LEU A 197 -13.35 -14.13 -1.72
CA LEU A 197 -12.66 -15.17 -0.95
C LEU A 197 -11.35 -14.66 -0.33
N VAL A 198 -10.59 -13.83 -1.05
CA VAL A 198 -9.32 -13.29 -0.55
C VAL A 198 -9.56 -12.32 0.61
N THR A 199 -10.55 -11.43 0.47
CA THR A 199 -10.94 -10.49 1.54
C THR A 199 -11.43 -11.24 2.79
N TYR A 200 -12.18 -12.32 2.59
CA TYR A 200 -12.62 -13.19 3.68
C TYR A 200 -11.44 -13.88 4.39
N LEU A 201 -10.52 -14.47 3.63
CA LEU A 201 -9.32 -15.10 4.20
C LEU A 201 -8.43 -14.08 4.91
N ASN A 202 -8.38 -12.84 4.44
CA ASN A 202 -7.68 -11.74 5.11
C ASN A 202 -8.31 -11.39 6.46
N SER A 203 -9.63 -11.52 6.61
CA SER A 203 -10.32 -11.25 7.88
C SER A 203 -10.14 -12.33 8.96
N ILE A 204 -9.61 -13.51 8.60
CA ILE A 204 -9.48 -14.66 9.52
C ILE A 204 -8.23 -14.56 10.42
N ALA A 205 -7.35 -13.59 10.17
CA ALA A 205 -6.19 -13.29 11.01
C ALA A 205 -5.83 -11.82 10.91
#